data_AF-A0A926C1C1-F1
#
_entry.id   AF-A0A926C1C1-F1
#
_cell.length_a   1.000
_cell.length_b   1.000
_cell.length_c   1.000
_cell.angle_alpha   90.00
_cell.angle_beta   90.00
_cell.angle_gamma   90.00
#
_symmetry.space_group_name_H-M   'P 1'
#
loop_
_entity.id
_entity.type
_entity.pdbx_description
1 polymer ?
#
loop_
_entity_poly.entity_id
_entity_poly.type
_entity_poly.pdbx_seq_one_letter_code
_entity_poly.pdbx_strand_id
1 'polypeptide(L)'
;MLTLKSLPQTPDAQLRNIGWDWLLGTDTLPYLTSEVVVVSDDQAGNYYEAANELFEMFIDAGQHVIDNNRFAELGIPPTLIDLIHLSWNDDRQIHLYGRFDFAGGIDGTAGPDTGIKLI
;
A
#
# COMPACT_ATOMS: atom_id res chain seq x y z
N MET A 1 -16.12 13.05 9.27
CA MET A 1 -15.16 14.07 8.77
C MET A 1 -13.86 13.84 9.51
N LEU A 2 -12.73 13.70 8.81
CA LEU A 2 -11.44 13.45 9.47
C LEU A 2 -10.99 14.70 10.23
N THR A 3 -10.50 14.51 11.46
CA THR A 3 -9.94 15.60 12.26
C THR A 3 -8.46 15.70 11.96
N LEU A 4 -8.06 16.79 11.31
CA LEU A 4 -6.67 17.10 11.02
C LEU A 4 -6.05 17.86 12.21
N LYS A 5 -4.74 17.66 12.40
CA LYS A 5 -3.92 18.46 13.31
C LYS A 5 -2.77 19.10 12.54
N SER A 6 -2.49 20.35 12.85
CA SER A 6 -1.32 21.03 12.30
C SER A 6 -0.07 20.72 13.12
N LEU A 7 1.04 20.44 12.44
CA LEU A 7 2.34 20.25 13.07
C LEU A 7 2.93 21.62 13.48
N PRO A 8 3.51 21.73 14.69
CA PRO A 8 4.10 22.98 15.16
C PRO A 8 5.38 23.37 14.38
N GLN A 9 6.04 22.39 13.76
CA GLN A 9 7.18 22.58 12.88
C GLN A 9 7.03 21.68 11.66
N THR A 10 7.38 22.18 10.48
CA THR A 10 7.35 21.38 9.26
C THR A 10 8.52 20.39 9.23
N PRO A 11 8.38 19.23 8.56
CA PRO A 11 9.44 18.23 8.50
C PRO A 11 10.62 18.66 7.60
N ASP A 12 10.50 19.77 6.88
CA ASP A 12 11.43 20.17 5.81
C ASP A 12 12.90 20.23 6.26
N ALA A 13 13.15 20.82 7.43
CA ALA A 13 14.52 20.95 7.95
C ALA A 13 15.14 19.58 8.22
N GLN A 14 14.35 18.64 8.74
CA GLN A 14 14.81 17.27 9.02
C GLN A 14 15.03 16.50 7.72
N LEU A 15 14.12 16.62 6.75
CA LEU A 15 14.24 15.98 5.44
C LEU A 15 15.49 16.44 4.68
N ARG A 16 15.80 17.75 4.68
CA ARG A 16 17.05 18.28 4.12
C ARG A 16 18.29 17.72 4.82
N ASN A 17 18.24 17.61 6.16
CA ASN A 17 19.37 17.11 6.93
C ASN A 17 19.71 15.63 6.64
N ILE A 18 18.72 14.83 6.21
CA ILE A 18 18.93 13.43 5.80
C ILE A 18 19.07 13.26 4.27
N GLY A 19 19.11 14.35 3.50
CA GLY A 19 19.27 14.34 2.05
C GLY A 19 18.03 13.86 1.28
N TRP A 20 16.83 14.02 1.85
CA TRP A 20 15.56 13.61 1.23
C TRP A 20 14.81 14.80 0.60
N ASP A 21 15.54 15.71 -0.03
CA ASP A 21 15.02 16.91 -0.68
C ASP A 21 13.92 16.62 -1.72
N TRP A 22 13.94 15.43 -2.33
CA TRP A 22 12.91 14.97 -3.28
C TRP A 22 11.50 14.90 -2.67
N LEU A 23 11.36 14.68 -1.35
CA LEU A 23 10.06 14.70 -0.65
C LEU A 23 9.49 16.13 -0.51
N LEU A 24 10.33 17.15 -0.69
CA LEU A 24 9.97 18.56 -0.55
C LEU A 24 9.40 19.14 -1.84
N GLY A 25 9.36 18.35 -2.92
CA GLY A 25 8.78 18.79 -4.18
C GLY A 25 9.68 19.77 -4.94
N THR A 26 11.00 19.57 -4.93
CA THR A 26 11.91 20.38 -5.77
C THR A 26 11.56 20.26 -7.26
N ASP A 27 11.14 19.06 -7.70
CA ASP A 27 10.71 18.75 -9.07
C ASP A 27 9.31 18.12 -9.15
N THR A 28 8.60 18.06 -8.02
CA THR A 28 7.26 17.46 -7.88
C THR A 28 6.40 18.28 -6.91
N LEU A 29 5.15 17.88 -6.65
CA LEU A 29 4.42 18.42 -5.50
C LEU A 29 5.03 17.88 -4.20
N PRO A 30 5.07 18.66 -3.10
CA PRO A 30 5.54 18.18 -1.81
C PRO A 30 4.76 16.93 -1.37
N TYR A 31 5.49 15.88 -1.00
CA TYR A 31 4.89 14.61 -0.56
C TYR A 31 4.37 14.67 0.87
N LEU A 32 4.95 15.54 1.71
CA LEU A 32 4.51 15.76 3.07
C LEU A 32 3.83 17.12 3.22
N THR A 33 2.84 17.17 4.12
CA THR A 33 2.14 18.39 4.53
C THR A 33 2.34 18.61 6.03
N SER A 34 2.03 19.82 6.50
CA SER A 34 1.99 20.14 7.93
C SER A 34 0.66 19.71 8.58
N GLU A 35 -0.33 19.28 7.80
CA GLU A 35 -1.61 18.77 8.31
C GLU A 35 -1.58 17.24 8.39
N VAL A 36 -1.73 16.69 9.59
CA VAL A 36 -1.63 15.25 9.86
C VAL A 36 -2.92 14.69 10.44
N VAL A 37 -3.14 13.40 10.21
CA VAL A 37 -4.14 12.60 10.94
C VAL A 37 -3.42 11.88 12.07
N VAL A 38 -4.00 11.91 13.27
CA VAL A 38 -3.46 11.15 14.40
C VAL A 38 -4.07 9.76 14.41
N VAL A 39 -3.21 8.74 14.41
CA VAL A 39 -3.58 7.34 14.57
C VAL A 39 -3.00 6.82 15.89
N SER A 40 -3.73 5.96 16.59
CA SER A 40 -3.20 5.23 17.74
C SER A 40 -2.32 4.05 17.29
N ASP A 41 -1.49 3.54 18.19
CA ASP A 41 -0.67 2.35 17.93
C ASP A 41 -1.54 1.14 17.54
N ASP A 42 -2.69 0.96 18.22
CA ASP A 42 -3.65 -0.10 17.88
C ASP A 42 -4.22 0.07 16.46
N GLN A 43 -4.53 1.31 16.05
CA GLN A 43 -5.02 1.58 14.69
C GLN A 43 -3.92 1.30 13.64
N ALA A 44 -2.69 1.74 13.91
CA ALA A 44 -1.55 1.45 13.05
C ALA A 44 -1.29 -0.07 12.94
N GLY A 45 -1.38 -0.79 14.06
CA GLY A 45 -1.29 -2.25 14.11
C GLY A 45 -2.38 -2.93 13.27
N ASN A 46 -3.62 -2.46 13.32
CA ASN A 46 -4.69 -3.01 12.51
C ASN A 46 -4.44 -2.87 10.99
N TYR A 47 -3.85 -1.74 10.54
CA TYR A 47 -3.45 -1.60 9.13
C TYR A 47 -2.29 -2.52 8.76
N TYR A 48 -1.34 -2.70 9.67
CA TYR A 48 -0.21 -3.61 9.46
C TYR A 48 -0.69 -5.05 9.27
N GLU A 49 -1.54 -5.55 10.16
CA GLU A 49 -2.11 -6.90 10.06
C GLU A 49 -2.96 -7.06 8.79
N ALA A 50 -3.84 -6.10 8.49
CA ALA A 50 -4.68 -6.14 7.30
C ALA A 50 -3.85 -6.15 6.00
N ALA A 51 -2.76 -5.37 5.93
CA ALA A 51 -1.89 -5.34 4.76
C ALA A 51 -1.12 -6.66 4.57
N ASN A 52 -0.66 -7.29 5.66
CA ASN A 52 -0.01 -8.60 5.58
C ASN A 52 -0.97 -9.69 5.12
N GLU A 53 -2.19 -9.73 5.69
CA GLU A 53 -3.21 -10.71 5.29
C GLU A 53 -3.57 -10.54 3.80
N LEU A 54 -3.75 -9.31 3.34
CA LEU A 54 -4.04 -9.02 1.93
C LEU A 54 -2.87 -9.33 1.00
N PHE A 55 -1.62 -9.21 1.47
CA PHE A 55 -0.46 -9.57 0.67
C PHE A 55 -0.41 -11.08 0.40
N GLU A 56 -0.66 -11.90 1.42
CA GLU A 56 -0.76 -13.36 1.25
C GLU A 56 -1.93 -13.71 0.30
N MET A 57 -3.10 -13.10 0.49
CA MET A 57 -4.24 -13.28 -0.42
C MET A 57 -3.93 -12.84 -1.86
N PHE A 58 -3.13 -11.79 -2.04
CA PHE A 58 -2.70 -11.31 -3.35
C PHE A 58 -1.80 -12.33 -4.06
N ILE A 59 -0.86 -12.95 -3.33
CA ILE A 59 -0.02 -14.04 -3.84
C ILE A 59 -0.89 -15.23 -4.23
N ASP A 60 -1.79 -15.67 -3.33
CA ASP A 60 -2.69 -16.79 -3.57
C ASP A 60 -3.60 -16.56 -4.79
N ALA A 61 -4.10 -15.33 -4.97
CA ALA A 61 -4.90 -14.97 -6.14
C ALA A 61 -4.08 -15.07 -7.43
N GLY A 62 -2.82 -14.61 -7.42
CA GLY A 62 -1.90 -14.76 -8.54
C GLY A 62 -1.64 -16.23 -8.90
N GLN A 63 -1.36 -17.07 -7.89
CA GLN A 63 -1.18 -18.51 -8.08
C GLN A 63 -2.46 -19.16 -8.62
N HIS A 64 -3.63 -18.79 -8.10
CA HIS A 64 -4.90 -19.32 -8.57
C HIS A 64 -5.17 -19.00 -10.05
N VAL A 65 -4.80 -17.79 -10.52
CA VAL A 65 -4.90 -17.42 -11.93
C VAL A 65 -4.00 -18.29 -12.80
N ILE A 66 -2.77 -18.53 -12.34
CA ILE A 66 -1.76 -19.37 -13.02
C ILE A 66 -2.26 -20.82 -13.11
N ASP A 67 -2.68 -21.41 -12.00
CA ASP A 67 -3.11 -22.81 -11.92
C ASP A 67 -4.34 -23.12 -12.78
N ASN A 68 -5.24 -22.13 -12.92
CA ASN A 68 -6.51 -22.30 -13.62
C ASN A 68 -6.51 -21.65 -15.02
N ASN A 69 -5.36 -21.18 -15.51
CA ASN A 69 -5.21 -20.52 -16.82
C ASN A 69 -6.22 -19.37 -17.04
N ARG A 70 -6.45 -18.54 -16.02
CA ARG A 70 -7.44 -17.44 -16.03
C ARG A 70 -6.89 -16.11 -16.53
N PHE A 71 -5.73 -16.11 -17.19
CA PHE A 71 -5.04 -14.91 -17.67
C PHE A 71 -5.91 -14.01 -18.57
N ALA A 72 -6.79 -14.61 -19.38
CA ALA A 72 -7.68 -13.87 -20.27
C ALA A 72 -8.67 -12.96 -19.51
N GLU A 73 -9.07 -13.35 -18.29
CA GLU A 73 -9.96 -12.54 -17.44
C GLU A 73 -9.28 -11.27 -16.94
N LEU A 74 -7.95 -11.28 -16.84
CA LEU A 74 -7.13 -10.13 -16.49
C LEU A 74 -6.68 -9.31 -17.71
N GLY A 75 -7.15 -9.65 -18.92
CA GLY A 75 -6.76 -8.98 -20.15
C GLY A 75 -5.30 -9.24 -20.56
N ILE A 76 -4.67 -10.31 -20.05
CA ILE A 76 -3.29 -10.64 -20.36
C ILE A 76 -3.23 -11.37 -21.72
N PRO A 77 -2.44 -10.88 -22.69
CA PRO A 77 -2.32 -11.53 -23.99
C PRO A 77 -1.55 -12.86 -23.88
N PRO A 78 -1.91 -13.90 -24.67
CA PRO A 78 -1.25 -15.21 -24.61
C PRO A 78 0.27 -15.18 -24.79
N THR A 79 0.78 -14.19 -25.53
CA THR A 79 2.22 -14.00 -25.77
C THR A 79 3.03 -13.67 -24.51
N LEU A 80 2.39 -13.29 -23.41
CA LEU A 80 3.06 -12.97 -22.13
C LEU A 80 2.99 -14.10 -21.11
N ILE A 81 2.19 -15.15 -21.34
CA ILE A 81 1.94 -16.21 -20.35
C ILE A 81 3.24 -16.93 -19.96
N ASP A 82 4.07 -17.31 -20.93
CA ASP A 82 5.35 -17.97 -20.66
C ASP A 82 6.30 -17.10 -19.84
N LEU A 83 6.28 -15.77 -20.06
CA LEU A 83 7.09 -14.82 -19.28
C LEU A 83 6.58 -14.67 -17.84
N ILE A 84 5.26 -14.73 -17.64
CA ILE A 84 4.67 -14.73 -16.29
C ILE A 84 5.10 -15.98 -15.53
N HIS A 85 5.00 -17.17 -16.15
CA HIS A 85 5.48 -18.40 -15.52
C HIS A 85 6.98 -18.34 -15.20
N LEU A 86 7.80 -17.80 -16.10
CA LEU A 86 9.23 -17.62 -15.84
C LEU A 86 9.47 -16.68 -14.66
N SER A 87 8.78 -15.54 -14.61
CA SER A 87 8.93 -14.56 -13.53
C SER A 87 8.41 -15.07 -12.19
N TRP A 88 7.32 -15.83 -12.18
CA TRP A 88 6.66 -16.31 -10.96
C TRP A 88 7.45 -17.43 -10.26
N ASN A 89 8.15 -18.27 -11.04
CA ASN A 89 8.93 -19.40 -10.51
C ASN A 89 10.42 -19.08 -10.30
N ASP A 90 10.84 -17.83 -10.56
CA ASP A 90 12.23 -17.40 -10.38
C ASP A 90 12.35 -16.57 -9.09
N ASP A 91 12.86 -17.19 -8.02
CA ASP A 91 13.05 -16.58 -6.70
C ASP A 91 13.97 -15.34 -6.68
N ARG A 92 14.64 -15.04 -7.80
CA ARG A 92 15.42 -13.80 -7.97
C ARG A 92 14.54 -12.60 -8.32
N GLN A 93 13.31 -12.82 -8.80
CA GLN A 93 12.35 -11.78 -9.12
C GLN A 93 11.57 -11.39 -7.85
N ILE A 94 12.20 -10.51 -7.06
CA ILE A 94 11.69 -10.13 -5.74
C ILE A 94 10.70 -8.98 -5.88
N HIS A 95 9.51 -9.14 -5.31
CA HIS A 95 8.60 -8.03 -5.07
C HIS A 95 9.19 -7.11 -3.97
N LEU A 96 9.64 -5.91 -4.35
CA LEU A 96 10.35 -5.02 -3.44
C LEU A 96 9.42 -4.31 -2.44
N TYR A 97 8.34 -3.72 -2.94
CA TYR A 97 7.29 -3.12 -2.14
C TYR A 97 6.04 -2.89 -2.99
N GLY A 98 4.89 -2.87 -2.31
CA GLY A 98 3.59 -2.54 -2.87
C GLY A 98 2.86 -1.55 -1.98
N ARG A 99 1.69 -1.09 -2.44
CA ARG A 99 0.80 -0.21 -1.68
C ARG A 99 -0.62 -0.73 -1.79
N PHE A 100 -1.27 -0.96 -0.65
CA PHE A 100 -2.70 -1.15 -0.58
C PHE A 100 -3.39 0.16 -0.26
N ASP A 101 -4.47 0.43 -0.98
CA ASP A 101 -5.32 1.59 -0.73
C ASP A 101 -6.50 1.12 0.14
N PHE A 102 -6.70 1.80 1.26
CA PHE A 102 -7.69 1.42 2.28
C PHE A 102 -8.71 2.53 2.53
N ALA A 103 -9.91 2.12 2.96
CA ALA A 103 -10.94 2.99 3.52
C ALA A 103 -11.33 2.56 4.95
N GLY A 104 -11.59 3.55 5.81
CA GLY A 104 -11.96 3.33 7.21
C GLY A 104 -10.77 2.98 8.10
N GLY A 105 -11.02 2.68 9.39
CA GLY A 105 -10.00 2.23 10.36
C GLY A 105 -9.53 3.28 11.39
N ILE A 106 -9.98 4.53 11.27
CA ILE A 106 -9.50 5.66 12.09
C ILE A 106 -10.58 6.37 12.91
N ASP A 107 -11.86 6.06 12.67
CA ASP A 107 -13.04 6.72 13.24
C ASP A 107 -13.61 6.04 14.50
N GLY A 108 -12.94 5.00 15.02
CA GLY A 108 -13.23 4.43 16.34
C GLY A 108 -14.58 3.74 16.48
N THR A 109 -15.36 3.62 15.41
CA THR A 109 -16.56 2.76 15.42
C THR A 109 -16.10 1.31 15.36
N ALA A 110 -16.12 0.62 16.49
CA ALA A 110 -15.99 -0.83 16.59
C ALA A 110 -17.37 -1.46 16.36
N GLY A 111 -17.76 -1.61 15.09
CA GLY A 111 -18.92 -2.39 14.66
C GLY A 111 -18.47 -3.45 13.65
N PRO A 112 -19.25 -4.53 13.46
CA PRO A 112 -18.88 -5.62 12.56
C PRO A 112 -18.68 -5.19 11.08
N ASP A 113 -19.17 -4.00 10.71
CA ASP A 113 -19.12 -3.46 9.33
C ASP A 113 -18.20 -2.23 9.16
N THR A 114 -17.42 -1.87 10.18
CA THR A 114 -16.55 -0.66 10.22
C THR A 114 -15.05 -0.97 10.23
N GLY A 115 -14.67 -2.16 9.77
CA GLY A 115 -13.28 -2.57 9.58
C GLY A 115 -12.58 -1.81 8.44
N ILE A 116 -11.25 -1.92 8.40
CA ILE A 116 -10.42 -1.50 7.28
C ILE A 116 -10.91 -2.25 6.03
N LYS A 117 -11.21 -1.52 4.95
CA LYS A 117 -11.67 -2.10 3.69
C LYS A 117 -10.69 -1.75 2.58
N LEU A 118 -10.33 -2.74 1.77
CA LEU A 118 -9.58 -2.51 0.54
C LEU A 118 -10.48 -1.75 -0.46
N ILE A 119 -9.93 -0.74 -1.14
CA ILE A 119 -10.62 0.07 -2.16
C ILE A 119 -10.03 -0.10 -3.54
#